data_AF-A0A7K7TWB3-F1
#
_entry.id   AF-A0A7K7TWB3-F1
#
_cell.length_a   1.000
_cell.length_b   1.000
_cell.length_c   1.000
_cell.angle_alpha   90.00
_cell.angle_beta   90.00
_cell.angle_gamma   90.00
#
_symmetry.space_group_name_H-M   'P 1'
#
loop_
_entity.id
_entity.type
_entity.pdbx_description
1 polymer ?
#
loop_
_entity_poly.entity_id
_entity_poly.type
_entity_poly.pdbx_seq_one_letter_code
_entity_poly.pdbx_strand_id
1 'polypeptide(L)'
;ANTLFKIWIKYKPRLPEWYYNEKLLKVGDSLAQIKEYKLALLQCYGRYLQQFISVNTDDIIDDVHRFKSTFFPNGFRDKSAALTFHALQERSVCIYQMVCSSDRNLQNQESLQTCFNVLSSLRLTMQVALPQESLCWLIYNGTIHIYTICRHLMMLGHSAKVLEYLLWASICMESSIPLLSVHYLTWRATLYTAVSQCYFDCQASIHGEIFARRGLIKIDELKQLANINSSLENSETEKIFREATLKMSVMIFKRAVYESRRKPKSYFRPKLRVSLKETQNLPWPRTTTERLLTEMFDSAAAQFLAILEALSDSSRRVLHPAPPVPDEVEIHDVISELFFAGLEILSGNSLKKQKECCIFVITAGEKGVSGDAAVKFIKLAFTYEEWDVFDSAIEFVVNFLQAQDDPTWKKAEMELKLLTLMQPLLFPRKFKHGFSISENNTKEARMPHGSEKKKTFRSECCSSSLKHGEPSHDLIILATTVFSCVSPSKQNIQPDKEILVDVIMFLWQKCKTGLQQIQMSGSDYLKYIHKYKAYQWVHVLWIINEVIQKSSIADINVIMLAEVTLCLTTILENVADS
;
A
#
# COMPACT_ATOMS: atom_id res chain seq x y z
N ALA A 1 7.63 -36.38 10.91
CA ALA A 1 8.69 -36.48 9.87
C ALA A 1 9.24 -37.90 9.68
N ASN A 2 9.89 -38.48 10.71
CA ASN A 2 10.62 -39.76 10.58
C ASN A 2 9.75 -40.97 10.18
N THR A 3 8.47 -41.01 10.59
CA THR A 3 7.56 -42.10 10.22
C THR A 3 7.21 -42.07 8.73
N LEU A 4 6.89 -40.90 8.17
CA LEU A 4 6.62 -40.73 6.74
C LEU A 4 7.85 -41.11 5.89
N PHE A 5 9.04 -40.68 6.32
CA PHE A 5 10.31 -41.05 5.70
C PHE A 5 10.54 -42.57 5.67
N LYS A 6 10.30 -43.25 6.81
CA LYS A 6 10.42 -44.71 6.92
C LYS A 6 9.42 -45.43 6.01
N ILE A 7 8.20 -44.92 5.87
CA ILE A 7 7.18 -45.48 4.97
C ILE A 7 7.68 -45.40 3.52
N TRP A 8 8.12 -44.22 3.06
CA TRP A 8 8.60 -44.07 1.69
C TRP A 8 9.75 -45.02 1.34
N ILE A 9 10.77 -45.11 2.21
CA ILE A 9 11.91 -46.02 2.00
C ILE A 9 11.45 -47.48 1.94
N LYS A 10 10.55 -47.88 2.85
CA LYS A 10 10.08 -49.27 2.94
C LYS A 10 9.30 -49.70 1.70
N TYR A 11 8.53 -48.81 1.10
CA TYR A 11 7.67 -49.13 -0.04
C TYR A 11 8.26 -48.78 -1.41
N LYS A 12 9.30 -47.93 -1.50
CA LYS A 12 9.98 -47.59 -2.76
C LYS A 12 10.37 -48.81 -3.60
N PRO A 13 11.05 -49.85 -3.09
CA PRO A 13 11.43 -51.00 -3.90
C PRO A 13 10.24 -51.93 -4.25
N ARG A 14 9.06 -51.69 -3.68
CA ARG A 14 7.87 -52.55 -3.84
C ARG A 14 6.83 -51.97 -4.81
N LEU A 15 7.04 -50.74 -5.30
CA LEU A 15 6.11 -50.02 -6.16
C LEU A 15 6.77 -49.69 -7.50
N PRO A 16 6.00 -49.63 -8.61
CA PRO A 16 6.49 -49.07 -9.86
C PRO A 16 6.96 -47.63 -9.68
N GLU A 17 8.08 -47.28 -10.30
CA GLU A 17 8.74 -45.98 -10.11
C GLU A 17 7.83 -44.79 -10.45
N TRP A 18 7.10 -44.87 -11.58
CA TRP A 18 6.16 -43.84 -12.00
C TRP A 18 5.05 -43.61 -10.95
N TYR A 19 4.51 -44.70 -10.38
CA TYR A 19 3.43 -44.63 -9.39
C TYR A 19 3.94 -44.09 -8.05
N TYR A 20 5.12 -44.54 -7.63
CA TYR A 20 5.78 -44.05 -6.43
C TYR A 20 6.02 -42.53 -6.53
N ASN A 21 6.58 -42.07 -7.64
CA ASN A 21 6.89 -40.67 -7.87
C ASN A 21 5.63 -39.79 -7.92
N GLU A 22 4.58 -40.23 -8.62
CA GLU A 22 3.30 -39.52 -8.65
C GLU A 22 2.68 -39.39 -7.24
N LYS A 23 2.69 -40.47 -6.45
CA LYS A 23 2.16 -40.43 -5.07
C LYS A 23 3.02 -39.61 -4.12
N LEU A 24 4.33 -39.61 -4.30
CA LEU A 24 5.26 -38.80 -3.51
C LEU A 24 4.95 -37.32 -3.67
N LEU A 25 4.76 -36.85 -4.91
CA LEU A 25 4.43 -35.45 -5.20
C LEU A 25 3.04 -35.08 -4.68
N LYS A 26 2.03 -35.93 -4.85
CA LYS A 26 0.67 -35.69 -4.30
C LYS A 26 0.65 -35.54 -2.77
N VAL A 27 1.49 -36.30 -2.06
CA VAL A 27 1.66 -36.12 -0.61
C VAL A 27 2.39 -34.81 -0.31
N GLY A 28 3.35 -34.41 -1.15
CA GLY A 28 3.97 -33.09 -1.09
C GLY A 28 2.92 -31.97 -1.20
N ASP A 29 2.02 -32.07 -2.17
CA ASP A 29 0.96 -31.08 -2.40
C ASP A 29 0.02 -30.98 -1.18
N SER A 30 -0.33 -32.14 -0.60
CA SER A 30 -1.17 -32.19 0.61
C SER A 30 -0.47 -31.56 1.81
N LEU A 31 0.83 -31.78 1.97
CA LEU A 31 1.64 -31.16 3.04
C LEU A 31 1.76 -29.64 2.84
N ALA A 32 1.97 -29.18 1.61
CA ALA A 32 2.02 -27.76 1.28
C ALA A 32 0.67 -27.07 1.55
N GLN A 33 -0.46 -27.74 1.25
CA GLN A 33 -1.81 -27.24 1.54
C GLN A 33 -2.06 -27.02 3.05
N ILE A 34 -1.53 -27.89 3.90
CA ILE A 34 -1.59 -27.73 5.36
C ILE A 34 -0.45 -26.86 5.93
N LYS A 35 0.29 -26.16 5.07
CA LYS A 35 1.40 -25.25 5.41
C LYS A 35 2.63 -25.92 6.03
N GLU A 36 2.79 -27.23 5.87
CA GLU A 36 3.96 -28.00 6.29
C GLU A 36 5.07 -27.97 5.22
N TYR A 37 5.48 -26.75 4.82
CA TYR A 37 6.38 -26.52 3.67
C TYR A 37 7.75 -27.18 3.82
N LYS A 38 8.32 -27.20 5.04
CA LYS A 38 9.61 -27.84 5.31
C LYS A 38 9.54 -29.36 5.08
N LEU A 39 8.43 -29.98 5.46
CA LEU A 39 8.23 -31.42 5.23
C LEU A 39 7.97 -31.71 3.76
N ALA A 40 7.12 -30.93 3.09
CA ALA A 40 6.85 -31.06 1.66
C ALA A 40 8.15 -30.95 0.84
N LEU A 41 8.98 -29.96 1.16
CA LEU A 41 10.28 -29.74 0.52
C LEU A 41 11.23 -30.92 0.73
N LEU A 42 11.52 -31.28 1.99
CA LEU A 42 12.58 -32.26 2.29
C LEU A 42 12.15 -33.70 2.00
N GLN A 43 10.88 -34.04 2.20
CA GLN A 43 10.41 -35.42 2.14
C GLN A 43 9.77 -35.78 0.82
N CYS A 44 9.29 -34.81 0.04
CA CYS A 44 8.60 -35.03 -1.23
C CYS A 44 9.37 -34.39 -2.40
N TYR A 45 9.24 -33.08 -2.63
CA TYR A 45 9.76 -32.42 -3.83
C TYR A 45 11.28 -32.56 -3.98
N GLY A 46 12.03 -32.21 -2.92
CA GLY A 46 13.49 -32.35 -2.92
C GLY A 46 13.93 -33.80 -3.07
N ARG A 47 13.21 -34.74 -2.46
CA ARG A 47 13.50 -36.19 -2.59
C ARG A 47 13.25 -36.71 -4.01
N TYR A 48 12.21 -36.22 -4.67
CA TYR A 48 11.97 -36.53 -6.07
C TYR A 48 13.14 -36.03 -6.93
N LEU A 49 13.56 -34.78 -6.73
CA LEU A 49 14.61 -34.14 -7.51
C LEU A 49 16.03 -34.69 -7.25
N GLN A 50 16.29 -35.22 -6.05
CA GLN A 50 17.55 -35.90 -5.69
C GLN A 50 17.87 -37.12 -6.57
N GLN A 51 16.88 -37.63 -7.33
CA GLN A 51 17.10 -38.72 -8.29
C GLN A 51 17.93 -38.27 -9.50
N PHE A 52 17.94 -36.96 -9.80
CA PHE A 52 18.64 -36.39 -10.95
C PHE A 52 20.00 -35.77 -10.58
N ILE A 53 20.11 -35.19 -9.38
CA ILE A 53 21.30 -34.48 -8.89
C ILE A 53 21.53 -34.78 -7.40
N SER A 54 22.79 -35.04 -7.04
CA SER A 54 23.24 -35.19 -5.65
C SER A 54 23.71 -33.89 -4.99
N VAL A 55 23.89 -32.81 -5.76
CA VAL A 55 24.39 -31.48 -5.34
C VAL A 55 23.22 -30.48 -5.20
N ASN A 56 23.46 -29.24 -4.75
CA ASN A 56 22.38 -28.27 -4.60
C ASN A 56 21.76 -27.92 -5.97
N THR A 57 20.42 -27.96 -6.06
CA THR A 57 19.66 -27.68 -7.30
C THR A 57 19.92 -26.26 -7.82
N ASP A 58 20.35 -25.36 -6.92
CA ASP A 58 20.54 -23.94 -7.21
C ASP A 58 21.82 -23.65 -8.03
N ASP A 59 22.76 -24.61 -8.11
CA ASP A 59 24.03 -24.46 -8.86
C ASP A 59 23.87 -24.61 -10.39
N ILE A 60 22.64 -24.87 -10.87
CA ILE A 60 22.33 -25.18 -12.27
C ILE A 60 21.42 -24.10 -12.89
N ILE A 61 21.05 -23.09 -12.12
CA ILE A 61 20.07 -22.07 -12.52
C ILE A 61 20.57 -21.18 -13.68
N ASP A 62 21.90 -21.09 -13.88
CA ASP A 62 22.48 -20.19 -14.90
C ASP A 62 22.66 -20.83 -16.29
N ASP A 63 22.45 -22.14 -16.44
CA ASP A 63 22.67 -22.85 -17.71
C ASP A 63 21.46 -23.70 -18.12
N VAL A 64 20.73 -23.21 -19.13
CA VAL A 64 19.55 -23.86 -19.70
C VAL A 64 19.87 -25.25 -20.29
N HIS A 65 21.04 -25.42 -20.91
CA HIS A 65 21.42 -26.69 -21.52
C HIS A 65 21.73 -27.73 -20.44
N ARG A 66 22.51 -27.34 -19.43
CA ARG A 66 22.79 -28.18 -18.27
C ARG A 66 21.52 -28.52 -17.49
N PHE A 67 20.62 -27.57 -17.32
CA PHE A 67 19.32 -27.81 -16.69
C PHE A 67 18.49 -28.84 -17.45
N LYS A 68 18.39 -28.71 -18.78
CA LYS A 68 17.67 -29.65 -19.64
C LYS A 68 18.26 -31.06 -19.60
N SER A 69 19.58 -31.18 -19.78
CA SER A 69 20.25 -32.48 -19.80
C SER A 69 20.16 -33.21 -18.47
N THR A 70 20.11 -32.47 -17.36
CA THR A 70 20.08 -33.05 -16.02
C THR A 70 18.69 -33.47 -15.59
N PHE A 71 17.68 -32.61 -15.75
CA PHE A 71 16.31 -32.90 -15.27
C PHE A 71 15.42 -33.60 -16.31
N PHE A 72 15.78 -33.53 -17.60
CA PHE A 72 14.99 -34.11 -18.69
C PHE A 72 15.85 -34.99 -19.62
N PRO A 73 16.58 -35.99 -19.09
CA PRO A 73 17.47 -36.83 -19.89
C PRO A 73 16.73 -37.63 -20.98
N ASN A 74 15.46 -37.98 -20.71
CA ASN A 74 14.60 -38.73 -21.63
C ASN A 74 13.74 -37.82 -22.54
N GLY A 75 13.97 -36.50 -22.49
CA GLY A 75 13.19 -35.50 -23.22
C GLY A 75 11.83 -35.18 -22.61
N PHE A 76 11.10 -34.25 -23.25
CA PHE A 76 9.87 -33.66 -22.70
C PHE A 76 8.59 -34.46 -22.96
N ARG A 77 8.64 -35.46 -23.85
CA ARG A 77 7.50 -36.35 -24.12
C ARG A 77 7.38 -37.49 -23.12
N ASP A 78 8.37 -37.63 -22.24
CA ASP A 78 8.33 -38.63 -21.19
C ASP A 78 7.26 -38.31 -20.15
N LYS A 79 6.62 -39.36 -19.60
CA LYS A 79 5.54 -39.21 -18.62
C LYS A 79 6.03 -38.56 -17.31
N SER A 80 7.32 -38.66 -16.99
CA SER A 80 7.89 -38.02 -15.81
C SER A 80 8.17 -36.53 -16.00
N ALA A 81 8.24 -36.01 -17.23
CA ALA A 81 8.60 -34.61 -17.47
C ALA A 81 7.65 -33.64 -16.77
N ALA A 82 6.34 -33.88 -16.85
CA ALA A 82 5.34 -33.06 -16.15
C ALA A 82 5.53 -33.11 -14.62
N LEU A 83 5.82 -34.29 -14.05
CA LEU A 83 6.10 -34.47 -12.63
C LEU A 83 7.38 -33.72 -12.20
N THR A 84 8.40 -33.70 -13.07
CA THR A 84 9.64 -32.98 -12.81
C THR A 84 9.46 -31.48 -12.83
N PHE A 85 8.74 -30.92 -13.81
CA PHE A 85 8.39 -29.50 -13.81
C PHE A 85 7.57 -29.11 -12.57
N HIS A 86 6.58 -29.93 -12.21
CA HIS A 86 5.77 -29.72 -11.00
C HIS A 86 6.64 -29.70 -9.74
N ALA A 87 7.52 -30.69 -9.56
CA ALA A 87 8.40 -30.76 -8.40
C ALA A 87 9.38 -29.58 -8.31
N LEU A 88 9.88 -29.07 -9.44
CA LEU A 88 10.74 -27.89 -9.49
C LEU A 88 10.01 -26.61 -9.08
N GLN A 89 8.77 -26.41 -9.55
CA GLN A 89 7.95 -25.26 -9.17
C GLN A 89 7.55 -25.31 -7.68
N GLU A 90 7.05 -26.45 -7.21
CA GLU A 90 6.60 -26.58 -5.83
C GLU A 90 7.75 -26.58 -4.81
N ARG A 91 8.95 -27.06 -5.19
CA ARG A 91 10.18 -26.83 -4.42
C ARG A 91 10.40 -25.34 -4.19
N SER A 92 10.35 -24.56 -5.26
CA SER A 92 10.54 -23.10 -5.24
C SER A 92 9.50 -22.39 -4.37
N VAL A 93 8.24 -22.81 -4.44
CA VAL A 93 7.16 -22.30 -3.58
C VAL A 93 7.43 -22.62 -2.11
N CYS A 94 7.81 -23.85 -1.78
CA CYS A 94 8.11 -24.23 -0.40
C CYS A 94 9.27 -23.43 0.19
N ILE A 95 10.35 -23.21 -0.59
CA ILE A 95 11.49 -22.40 -0.17
C ILE A 95 11.03 -20.98 0.16
N TYR A 96 10.28 -20.33 -0.74
CA TYR A 96 9.76 -18.99 -0.51
C TYR A 96 8.87 -18.92 0.75
N GLN A 97 7.97 -19.88 0.95
CA GLN A 97 7.08 -19.89 2.12
C GLN A 97 7.85 -20.10 3.43
N MET A 98 8.92 -20.90 3.41
CA MET A 98 9.82 -21.05 4.56
C MET A 98 10.56 -19.76 4.89
N VAL A 99 11.01 -19.01 3.87
CA VAL A 99 11.59 -17.67 4.04
C VAL A 99 10.58 -16.74 4.68
N CYS A 100 9.35 -16.63 4.13
CA CYS A 100 8.30 -15.79 4.67
C CYS A 100 7.87 -16.16 6.10
N SER A 101 7.97 -17.44 6.48
CA SER A 101 7.67 -17.90 7.84
C SER A 101 8.73 -17.48 8.86
N SER A 102 9.97 -17.29 8.39
CA SER A 102 11.12 -16.97 9.25
C SER A 102 11.42 -15.46 9.26
N ASP A 103 11.33 -14.81 8.10
CA ASP A 103 11.59 -13.40 7.87
C ASP A 103 10.53 -12.83 6.92
N ARG A 104 9.37 -12.49 7.48
CA ARG A 104 8.22 -12.00 6.69
C ARG A 104 8.50 -10.67 5.99
N ASN A 105 9.35 -9.82 6.55
CA ASN A 105 9.65 -8.49 6.00
C ASN A 105 10.93 -8.48 5.15
N LEU A 106 11.59 -9.63 4.97
CA LEU A 106 12.86 -9.79 4.25
C LEU A 106 13.93 -8.80 4.71
N GLN A 107 14.04 -8.58 6.02
CA GLN A 107 15.05 -7.71 6.60
C GLN A 107 16.45 -8.33 6.52
N ASN A 108 16.54 -9.65 6.49
CA ASN A 108 17.79 -10.37 6.27
C ASN A 108 18.12 -10.43 4.77
N GLN A 109 19.32 -9.97 4.42
CA GLN A 109 19.84 -9.98 3.06
C GLN A 109 19.88 -11.38 2.43
N GLU A 110 20.14 -12.43 3.22
CA GLU A 110 20.13 -13.82 2.74
C GLU A 110 18.72 -14.28 2.35
N SER A 111 17.71 -13.89 3.14
CA SER A 111 16.30 -14.17 2.85
C SER A 111 15.87 -13.48 1.57
N LEU A 112 16.26 -12.23 1.40
CA LEU A 112 16.03 -11.47 0.17
C LEU A 112 16.71 -12.11 -1.05
N GLN A 113 17.98 -12.51 -0.92
CA GLN A 113 18.71 -13.18 -2.01
C GLN A 113 18.07 -14.52 -2.37
N THR A 114 17.60 -15.28 -1.37
CA THR A 114 16.90 -16.54 -1.58
C THR A 114 15.62 -16.33 -2.41
N CYS A 115 14.85 -15.27 -2.16
CA CYS A 115 13.69 -14.92 -2.99
C CYS A 115 14.06 -14.67 -4.45
N PHE A 116 15.17 -13.99 -4.74
CA PHE A 116 15.65 -13.81 -6.12
C PHE A 116 16.09 -15.13 -6.76
N ASN A 117 16.79 -15.99 -6.02
CA ASN A 117 17.18 -17.31 -6.52
C ASN A 117 15.95 -18.18 -6.87
N VAL A 118 14.90 -18.11 -6.05
CA VAL A 118 13.61 -18.75 -6.32
C VAL A 118 12.96 -18.21 -7.60
N LEU A 119 12.95 -16.89 -7.79
CA LEU A 119 12.43 -16.27 -9.01
C LEU A 119 13.20 -16.71 -10.26
N SER A 120 14.53 -16.77 -10.20
CA SER A 120 15.38 -17.29 -11.28
C SER A 120 15.07 -18.75 -11.59
N SER A 121 14.90 -19.59 -10.56
CA SER A 121 14.54 -21.00 -10.72
C SER A 121 13.16 -21.18 -11.39
N LEU A 122 12.15 -20.41 -10.96
CA LEU A 122 10.82 -20.42 -11.56
C LEU A 122 10.85 -19.97 -13.03
N ARG A 123 11.57 -18.88 -13.32
CA ARG A 123 11.76 -18.37 -14.69
C ARG A 123 12.39 -19.42 -15.59
N LEU A 124 13.49 -20.04 -15.16
CA LEU A 124 14.18 -21.09 -15.92
C LEU A 124 13.27 -22.29 -16.19
N THR A 125 12.58 -22.76 -15.15
CA THR A 125 11.63 -23.88 -15.24
C THR A 125 10.54 -23.59 -16.28
N MET A 126 9.97 -22.39 -16.26
CA MET A 126 8.98 -21.94 -17.23
C MET A 126 9.56 -21.79 -18.64
N GLN A 127 10.79 -21.27 -18.79
CA GLN A 127 11.45 -21.14 -20.09
C GLN A 127 11.61 -22.48 -20.80
N VAL A 128 11.88 -23.54 -20.04
CA VAL A 128 12.01 -24.90 -20.59
C VAL A 128 10.65 -25.53 -20.87
N ALA A 129 9.62 -25.24 -20.05
CA ALA A 129 8.27 -25.75 -20.24
C ALA A 129 7.47 -25.04 -21.35
N LEU A 130 7.74 -23.76 -21.64
CA LEU A 130 6.91 -22.90 -22.50
C LEU A 130 6.62 -23.47 -23.90
N PRO A 131 7.58 -24.12 -24.60
CA PRO A 131 7.31 -24.70 -25.92
C PRO A 131 6.36 -25.91 -25.90
N GLN A 132 6.06 -26.47 -24.72
CA GLN A 132 5.21 -27.65 -24.58
C GLN A 132 3.77 -27.24 -24.26
N GLU A 133 2.91 -27.17 -25.28
CA GLU A 133 1.52 -26.70 -25.11
C GLU A 133 0.71 -27.50 -24.10
N SER A 134 0.95 -28.81 -23.99
CA SER A 134 0.30 -29.69 -23.01
C SER A 134 0.62 -29.33 -21.55
N LEU A 135 1.68 -28.55 -21.32
CA LEU A 135 2.15 -28.09 -20.02
C LEU A 135 1.77 -26.63 -19.76
N CYS A 136 0.84 -26.04 -20.52
CA CYS A 136 0.41 -24.65 -20.33
C CYS A 136 -0.09 -24.35 -18.90
N TRP A 137 -0.64 -25.35 -18.21
CA TRP A 137 -1.06 -25.22 -16.81
C TRP A 137 0.13 -24.95 -15.86
N LEU A 138 1.32 -25.49 -16.14
CA LEU A 138 2.55 -25.18 -15.38
C LEU A 138 3.04 -23.76 -15.68
N ILE A 139 2.83 -23.27 -16.91
CA ILE A 139 3.13 -21.89 -17.25
C ILE A 139 2.21 -20.95 -16.46
N TYR A 140 0.91 -21.22 -16.48
CA TYR A 140 -0.07 -20.46 -15.69
C TYR A 140 0.30 -20.43 -14.20
N ASN A 141 0.51 -21.60 -13.56
CA ASN A 141 0.91 -21.69 -12.15
C ASN A 141 2.21 -20.93 -11.87
N GLY A 142 3.22 -21.10 -12.73
CA GLY A 142 4.49 -20.38 -12.63
C GLY A 142 4.32 -18.86 -12.62
N THR A 143 3.41 -18.31 -13.44
CA THR A 143 3.11 -16.87 -13.41
C THR A 143 2.49 -16.41 -12.09
N ILE A 144 1.64 -17.23 -11.47
CA ILE A 144 1.05 -16.94 -10.14
C ILE A 144 2.14 -16.90 -9.08
N HIS A 145 3.06 -17.87 -9.10
CA HIS A 145 4.15 -17.91 -8.13
C HIS A 145 5.10 -16.71 -8.31
N ILE A 146 5.52 -16.42 -9.55
CA ILE A 146 6.34 -15.24 -9.85
C ILE A 146 5.63 -13.96 -9.38
N TYR A 147 4.36 -13.76 -9.76
CA TYR A 147 3.59 -12.59 -9.35
C TYR A 147 3.54 -12.44 -7.82
N THR A 148 3.28 -13.54 -7.11
CA THR A 148 3.17 -13.54 -5.63
C THR A 148 4.45 -13.05 -4.97
N ILE A 149 5.60 -13.60 -5.39
CA ILE A 149 6.90 -13.23 -4.86
C ILE A 149 7.25 -11.79 -5.26
N CYS A 150 7.06 -11.44 -6.53
CA CYS A 150 7.32 -10.09 -7.04
C CYS A 150 6.46 -9.06 -6.33
N ARG A 151 5.17 -9.32 -6.07
CA ARG A 151 4.28 -8.39 -5.38
C ARG A 151 4.76 -8.10 -3.97
N HIS A 152 5.22 -9.13 -3.25
CA HIS A 152 5.83 -8.95 -1.94
C HIS A 152 7.09 -8.07 -2.02
N LEU A 153 7.99 -8.35 -2.97
CA LEU A 153 9.22 -7.57 -3.17
C LEU A 153 8.97 -6.13 -3.65
N MET A 154 7.94 -5.88 -4.46
CA MET A 154 7.51 -4.54 -4.84
C MET A 154 7.10 -3.72 -3.63
N MET A 155 6.35 -4.31 -2.70
CA MET A 155 5.94 -3.63 -1.46
C MET A 155 7.13 -3.25 -0.57
N LEU A 156 8.27 -3.95 -0.72
CA LEU A 156 9.54 -3.65 -0.04
C LEU A 156 10.45 -2.71 -0.83
N GLY A 157 9.98 -2.15 -1.96
CA GLY A 157 10.74 -1.19 -2.77
C GLY A 157 11.72 -1.82 -3.78
N HIS A 158 11.59 -3.12 -4.07
CA HIS A 158 12.46 -3.81 -5.04
C HIS A 158 11.88 -3.88 -6.46
N SER A 159 10.95 -2.98 -6.82
CA SER A 159 10.26 -2.96 -8.12
C SER A 159 11.22 -3.02 -9.33
N ALA A 160 12.36 -2.33 -9.26
CA ALA A 160 13.37 -2.36 -10.34
C ALA A 160 13.97 -3.75 -10.59
N LYS A 161 14.20 -4.53 -9.53
CA LYS A 161 14.80 -5.87 -9.62
C LYS A 161 13.81 -6.93 -10.08
N VAL A 162 12.51 -6.75 -9.77
CA VAL A 162 11.48 -7.74 -10.10
C VAL A 162 10.77 -7.52 -11.43
N LEU A 163 10.95 -6.33 -12.03
CA LEU A 163 10.33 -5.95 -13.31
C LEU A 163 10.57 -6.99 -14.41
N GLU A 164 11.79 -7.52 -14.53
CA GLU A 164 12.10 -8.51 -15.58
C GLU A 164 11.29 -9.81 -15.44
N TYR A 165 10.99 -10.25 -14.22
CA TYR A 165 10.24 -11.47 -13.96
C TYR A 165 8.75 -11.28 -14.25
N LEU A 166 8.19 -10.11 -13.94
CA LEU A 166 6.81 -9.76 -14.27
C LEU A 166 6.60 -9.59 -15.78
N LEU A 167 7.58 -8.99 -16.48
CA LEU A 167 7.61 -8.93 -17.94
C LEU A 167 7.63 -10.34 -18.53
N TRP A 168 8.52 -11.20 -18.03
CA TRP A 168 8.62 -12.59 -18.44
C TRP A 168 7.31 -13.35 -18.24
N ALA A 169 6.67 -13.22 -17.07
CA ALA A 169 5.38 -13.83 -16.77
C ALA A 169 4.28 -13.35 -17.74
N SER A 170 4.26 -12.06 -18.06
CA SER A 170 3.31 -11.48 -19.03
C SER A 170 3.51 -12.07 -20.42
N ILE A 171 4.77 -12.15 -20.89
CA ILE A 171 5.11 -12.71 -22.20
C ILE A 171 4.77 -14.21 -22.27
N CYS A 172 4.99 -14.97 -21.19
CA CYS A 172 4.64 -16.39 -21.15
C CYS A 172 3.15 -16.64 -21.35
N MET A 173 2.28 -15.85 -20.71
CA MET A 173 0.83 -15.92 -20.93
C MET A 173 0.44 -15.60 -22.36
N GLU A 174 1.15 -14.66 -22.99
CA GLU A 174 0.87 -14.24 -24.37
C GLU A 174 1.42 -15.20 -25.43
N SER A 175 2.48 -15.94 -25.10
CA SER A 175 3.13 -16.87 -26.02
C SER A 175 2.47 -18.24 -26.06
N SER A 176 1.60 -18.55 -25.08
CA SER A 176 0.91 -19.83 -24.98
C SER A 176 -0.54 -19.72 -25.47
N ILE A 177 -0.83 -20.34 -26.61
CA ILE A 177 -2.17 -20.29 -27.25
C ILE A 177 -3.30 -20.67 -26.28
N PRO A 178 -3.21 -21.75 -25.47
CA PRO A 178 -4.25 -22.09 -24.50
C PRO A 178 -4.56 -21.00 -23.47
N LEU A 179 -3.58 -20.13 -23.16
CA LEU A 179 -3.67 -19.08 -22.15
C LEU A 179 -4.14 -17.73 -22.72
N LEU A 180 -4.37 -17.63 -24.04
CA LEU A 180 -4.85 -16.43 -24.72
C LEU A 180 -6.38 -16.24 -24.64
N SER A 181 -7.11 -17.23 -24.14
CA SER A 181 -8.57 -17.17 -24.02
C SER A 181 -9.05 -16.11 -23.00
N VAL A 182 -10.34 -15.74 -23.11
CA VAL A 182 -11.00 -14.79 -22.21
C VAL A 182 -10.93 -15.25 -20.74
N HIS A 183 -10.96 -16.55 -20.49
CA HIS A 183 -10.89 -17.13 -19.15
C HIS A 183 -9.67 -16.65 -18.35
N TYR A 184 -8.53 -16.42 -19.02
CA TYR A 184 -7.29 -15.97 -18.39
C TYR A 184 -7.06 -14.45 -18.52
N LEU A 185 -8.00 -13.69 -19.08
CA LEU A 185 -7.82 -12.26 -19.35
C LEU A 185 -7.66 -11.44 -18.06
N THR A 186 -8.47 -11.70 -17.04
CA THR A 186 -8.36 -11.02 -15.74
C THR A 186 -6.96 -11.18 -15.12
N TRP A 187 -6.38 -12.38 -15.25
CA TRP A 187 -5.03 -12.64 -14.76
C TRP A 187 -3.97 -11.92 -15.60
N ARG A 188 -4.06 -11.97 -16.93
CA ARG A 188 -3.17 -11.20 -17.82
C ARG A 188 -3.21 -9.71 -17.54
N ALA A 189 -4.39 -9.13 -17.37
CA ALA A 189 -4.54 -7.72 -17.00
C ALA A 189 -3.88 -7.40 -15.64
N THR A 190 -3.96 -8.32 -14.68
CA THR A 190 -3.29 -8.17 -13.37
C THR A 190 -1.77 -8.16 -13.49
N LEU A 191 -1.19 -9.04 -14.33
CA LEU A 191 0.23 -9.02 -14.65
C LEU A 191 0.63 -7.71 -15.34
N TYR A 192 -0.17 -7.24 -16.31
CA TYR A 192 0.10 -5.98 -17.00
C TYR A 192 0.11 -4.78 -16.05
N THR A 193 -0.86 -4.73 -15.12
CA THR A 193 -0.92 -3.68 -14.09
C THR A 193 0.32 -3.72 -13.20
N ALA A 194 0.79 -4.90 -12.81
CA ALA A 194 2.00 -5.02 -11.97
C ALA A 194 3.27 -4.55 -12.69
N VAL A 195 3.40 -4.84 -14.00
CA VAL A 195 4.50 -4.33 -14.83
C VAL A 195 4.44 -2.80 -14.92
N SER A 196 3.27 -2.24 -15.24
CA SER A 196 3.08 -0.79 -15.28
C SER A 196 3.40 -0.14 -13.94
N GLN A 197 2.95 -0.73 -12.83
CA GLN A 197 3.24 -0.25 -11.48
C GLN A 197 4.74 -0.28 -11.17
N CYS A 198 5.46 -1.33 -11.57
CA CYS A 198 6.93 -1.36 -11.41
C CYS A 198 7.60 -0.19 -12.14
N TYR A 199 7.17 0.14 -13.36
CA TYR A 199 7.70 1.31 -14.06
C TYR A 199 7.39 2.62 -13.33
N PHE A 200 6.19 2.77 -12.75
CA PHE A 200 5.85 3.93 -11.94
C PHE A 200 6.73 4.04 -10.68
N ASP A 201 6.91 2.93 -9.95
CA ASP A 201 7.80 2.89 -8.77
C ASP A 201 9.25 3.23 -9.13
N CYS A 202 9.70 2.88 -10.35
CA CYS A 202 11.04 3.17 -10.86
C CYS A 202 11.18 4.58 -11.47
N GLN A 203 10.20 5.48 -11.29
CA GLN A 203 10.18 6.83 -11.88
C GLN A 203 10.23 6.84 -13.42
N ALA A 204 9.84 5.73 -14.05
CA ALA A 204 9.80 5.52 -15.50
C ALA A 204 8.37 5.61 -16.04
N SER A 205 7.64 6.65 -15.65
CA SER A 205 6.18 6.78 -15.87
C SER A 205 5.74 6.64 -17.33
N ILE A 206 6.55 7.12 -18.28
CA ILE A 206 6.27 6.97 -19.71
C ILE A 206 6.23 5.49 -20.15
N HIS A 207 7.15 4.67 -19.63
CA HIS A 207 7.17 3.24 -19.93
C HIS A 207 5.98 2.52 -19.29
N GLY A 208 5.57 2.94 -18.09
CA GLY A 208 4.36 2.43 -17.42
C GLY A 208 3.09 2.67 -18.25
N GLU A 209 2.93 3.89 -18.78
CA GLU A 209 1.81 4.24 -19.66
C GLU A 209 1.86 3.49 -21.00
N ILE A 210 3.03 3.45 -21.68
CA ILE A 210 3.20 2.74 -22.95
C ILE A 210 2.83 1.27 -22.79
N PHE A 211 3.28 0.63 -21.70
CA PHE A 211 2.96 -0.76 -21.43
C PHE A 211 1.45 -0.98 -21.19
N ALA A 212 0.79 -0.09 -20.45
CA ALA A 212 -0.65 -0.15 -20.23
C ALA A 212 -1.45 0.02 -21.54
N ARG A 213 -1.02 0.93 -22.43
CA ARG A 213 -1.60 1.09 -23.77
C ARG A 213 -1.44 -0.17 -24.62
N ARG A 214 -0.27 -0.83 -24.58
CA ARG A 214 -0.05 -2.12 -25.24
C ARG A 214 -1.02 -3.19 -24.71
N GLY A 215 -1.20 -3.26 -23.38
CA GLY A 215 -2.14 -4.16 -22.74
C GLY A 215 -3.58 -3.93 -23.22
N LEU A 216 -3.99 -2.66 -23.32
CA LEU A 216 -5.31 -2.27 -23.81
C LEU A 216 -5.56 -2.68 -25.27
N ILE A 217 -4.57 -2.49 -26.15
CA ILE A 217 -4.65 -2.94 -27.55
C ILE A 217 -4.90 -4.45 -27.61
N LYS A 218 -4.15 -5.25 -26.83
CA LYS A 218 -4.34 -6.72 -26.79
C LYS A 218 -5.70 -7.14 -26.23
N ILE A 219 -6.23 -6.41 -25.26
CA ILE A 219 -7.58 -6.64 -24.74
C ILE A 219 -8.61 -6.39 -25.84
N ASP A 220 -8.45 -5.31 -26.61
CA ASP A 220 -9.35 -4.96 -27.71
C ASP A 220 -9.28 -5.98 -28.86
N GLU A 221 -8.08 -6.41 -29.27
CA GLU A 221 -7.88 -7.50 -30.24
C GLU A 221 -8.65 -8.77 -29.83
N LEU A 222 -8.53 -9.17 -28.56
CA LEU A 222 -9.25 -10.33 -28.04
C LEU A 222 -10.77 -10.10 -27.99
N LYS A 223 -11.22 -8.88 -27.69
CA LYS A 223 -12.65 -8.52 -27.70
C LYS A 223 -13.23 -8.63 -29.11
N GLN A 224 -12.52 -8.12 -30.12
CA GLN A 224 -12.91 -8.26 -31.52
C GLN A 224 -13.01 -9.73 -31.94
N LEU A 225 -12.01 -10.55 -31.58
CA LEU A 225 -12.02 -11.98 -31.84
C LEU A 225 -13.17 -12.71 -31.13
N ALA A 226 -13.50 -12.32 -29.90
CA ALA A 226 -14.62 -12.90 -29.16
C ALA A 226 -15.97 -12.58 -29.82
N ASN A 227 -16.16 -11.34 -30.25
CA ASN A 227 -17.39 -10.87 -30.90
C ASN A 227 -17.65 -11.56 -32.25
N ILE A 228 -16.60 -11.90 -33.00
CA ILE A 228 -16.73 -12.66 -34.26
C ILE A 228 -17.23 -14.09 -34.00
N ASN A 229 -16.89 -14.66 -32.84
CA ASN A 229 -17.14 -16.06 -32.51
C ASN A 229 -18.39 -16.29 -31.63
N SER A 230 -19.03 -15.24 -31.10
CA SER A 230 -20.17 -15.36 -30.17
C SER A 230 -21.52 -15.14 -30.84
N SER A 231 -22.43 -16.12 -30.73
CA SER A 231 -23.86 -16.00 -31.07
C SER A 231 -24.75 -15.65 -29.86
N LEU A 232 -24.17 -15.37 -28.68
CA LEU A 232 -24.90 -14.99 -27.47
C LEU A 232 -24.00 -14.11 -26.58
N GLU A 233 -24.45 -12.90 -26.24
CA GLU A 233 -23.77 -12.00 -25.29
C GLU A 233 -23.78 -12.63 -23.88
N ASN A 234 -22.64 -13.19 -23.44
CA ASN A 234 -22.51 -13.65 -22.07
C ASN A 234 -22.17 -12.46 -21.14
N SER A 235 -23.07 -12.14 -20.21
CA SER A 235 -22.89 -11.08 -19.20
C SER A 235 -21.57 -11.22 -18.42
N GLU A 236 -21.09 -12.45 -18.18
CA GLU A 236 -19.83 -12.69 -17.47
C GLU A 236 -18.60 -12.29 -18.29
N THR A 237 -18.61 -12.55 -19.60
CA THR A 237 -17.54 -12.16 -20.52
C THR A 237 -17.38 -10.65 -20.59
N GLU A 238 -18.49 -9.90 -20.67
CA GLU A 238 -18.45 -8.43 -20.65
C GLU A 238 -17.91 -7.89 -19.32
N LYS A 239 -18.19 -8.54 -18.18
CA LYS A 239 -17.58 -8.17 -16.89
C LYS A 239 -16.05 -8.33 -16.92
N ILE A 240 -15.56 -9.45 -17.46
CA ILE A 240 -14.12 -9.72 -17.59
C ILE A 240 -13.43 -8.66 -18.46
N PHE A 241 -14.01 -8.33 -19.62
CA PHE A 241 -13.48 -7.27 -20.49
C PHE A 241 -13.51 -5.91 -19.81
N ARG A 242 -14.61 -5.57 -19.13
CA ARG A 242 -14.74 -4.30 -18.40
C ARG A 242 -13.68 -4.17 -17.30
N GLU A 243 -13.46 -5.23 -16.52
CA GLU A 243 -12.44 -5.26 -15.47
C GLU A 243 -11.02 -5.09 -16.06
N ALA A 244 -10.70 -5.84 -17.12
CA ALA A 244 -9.39 -5.78 -17.78
C ALA A 244 -9.11 -4.39 -18.37
N THR A 245 -10.08 -3.80 -19.07
CA THR A 245 -10.01 -2.44 -19.62
C THR A 245 -9.84 -1.42 -18.52
N LEU A 246 -10.61 -1.51 -17.43
CA LEU A 246 -10.50 -0.60 -16.29
C LEU A 246 -9.09 -0.60 -15.70
N LYS A 247 -8.50 -1.78 -15.48
CA LYS A 247 -7.12 -1.93 -14.97
C LYS A 247 -6.10 -1.20 -15.85
N MET A 248 -6.22 -1.28 -17.18
CA MET A 248 -5.31 -0.58 -18.10
C MET A 248 -5.59 0.93 -18.14
N SER A 249 -6.86 1.33 -18.22
CA SER A 249 -7.25 2.75 -18.25
C SER A 249 -6.80 3.51 -17.01
N VAL A 250 -6.87 2.90 -15.82
CA VAL A 250 -6.36 3.50 -14.58
C VAL A 250 -4.85 3.74 -14.64
N MET A 251 -4.07 2.77 -15.14
CA MET A 251 -2.62 2.92 -15.32
C MET A 251 -2.27 4.00 -16.35
N ILE A 252 -3.07 4.15 -17.41
CA ILE A 252 -2.90 5.22 -18.41
C ILE A 252 -3.21 6.59 -17.78
N PHE A 253 -4.34 6.69 -17.08
CA PHE A 253 -4.80 7.91 -16.43
C PHE A 253 -3.77 8.45 -15.43
N LYS A 254 -3.14 7.56 -14.65
CA LYS A 254 -2.11 7.88 -13.64
C LYS A 254 -1.04 8.85 -14.17
N ARG A 255 -0.62 8.71 -15.43
CA ARG A 255 0.31 9.66 -16.08
C ARG A 255 -0.41 10.73 -16.88
N ALA A 256 -1.41 10.35 -17.66
CA ALA A 256 -2.07 11.24 -18.63
C ALA A 256 -2.68 12.49 -17.97
N VAL A 257 -3.21 12.35 -16.75
CA VAL A 257 -3.82 13.48 -16.02
C VAL A 257 -2.84 14.61 -15.74
N TYR A 258 -1.58 14.28 -15.39
CA TYR A 258 -0.53 15.27 -15.14
C TYR A 258 0.07 15.78 -16.45
N GLU A 259 0.37 14.90 -17.39
CA GLU A 259 1.05 15.27 -18.64
C GLU A 259 0.17 16.13 -19.56
N SER A 260 -1.15 15.92 -19.56
CA SER A 260 -2.10 16.78 -20.31
C SER A 260 -2.06 18.25 -19.90
N ARG A 261 -1.53 18.54 -18.70
CA ARG A 261 -1.43 19.88 -18.12
C ARG A 261 -0.03 20.48 -18.21
N ARG A 262 1.00 19.66 -18.43
CA ARG A 262 2.36 20.12 -18.72
C ARG A 262 2.40 20.80 -20.09
N LYS A 263 2.42 22.12 -20.09
CA LYS A 263 2.62 22.89 -21.33
C LYS A 263 4.06 22.72 -21.84
N PRO A 264 4.31 22.78 -23.16
CA PRO A 264 5.64 23.08 -23.66
C PRO A 264 6.10 24.44 -23.12
N LYS A 265 7.36 24.55 -22.71
CA LYS A 265 8.00 25.68 -21.97
C LYS A 265 7.96 27.06 -22.66
N SER A 266 7.10 27.29 -23.66
CA SER A 266 7.09 28.47 -24.52
C SER A 266 5.98 29.50 -24.22
N TYR A 267 5.02 29.23 -23.34
CA TYR A 267 3.89 30.16 -23.12
C TYR A 267 3.58 30.38 -21.65
N PHE A 268 4.29 31.35 -21.06
CA PHE A 268 3.85 32.03 -19.83
C PHE A 268 2.52 32.72 -20.11
N ARG A 269 1.43 32.12 -19.63
CA ARG A 269 0.14 32.80 -19.49
C ARG A 269 -0.11 32.89 -17.98
N PRO A 270 -0.34 34.08 -17.40
CA PRO A 270 -0.85 34.17 -16.04
C PRO A 270 -2.25 33.56 -16.06
N LYS A 271 -2.44 32.35 -15.55
CA LYS A 271 -3.78 31.84 -15.27
C LYS A 271 -4.19 32.40 -13.92
N LEU A 272 -5.24 33.23 -13.92
CA LEU A 272 -5.97 33.63 -12.73
C LEU A 272 -6.36 32.34 -11.99
N ARG A 273 -5.88 32.17 -10.76
CA ARG A 273 -6.20 31.04 -9.89
C ARG A 273 -7.71 31.13 -9.58
N VAL A 274 -8.54 30.49 -10.42
CA VAL A 274 -9.97 30.37 -10.14
C VAL A 274 -10.06 29.58 -8.84
N SER A 275 -10.68 30.13 -7.80
CA SER A 275 -10.75 29.41 -6.55
C SER A 275 -11.61 28.16 -6.75
N LEU A 276 -11.13 27.00 -6.32
CA LEU A 276 -11.88 25.74 -6.39
C LEU A 276 -13.24 25.85 -5.64
N LYS A 277 -13.33 26.78 -4.67
CA LYS A 277 -14.56 27.08 -3.93
C LYS A 277 -15.60 27.84 -4.77
N GLU A 278 -15.21 28.71 -5.71
CA GLU A 278 -16.14 29.40 -6.62
C GLU A 278 -16.69 28.49 -7.72
N THR A 279 -15.96 27.41 -8.06
CA THR A 279 -16.37 26.45 -9.10
C THR A 279 -17.33 25.37 -8.61
N GLN A 280 -17.54 25.24 -7.29
CA GLN A 280 -18.52 24.32 -6.69
C GLN A 280 -19.95 24.49 -7.22
N ASN A 281 -20.31 25.71 -7.62
CA ASN A 281 -21.66 26.03 -8.11
C ASN A 281 -21.87 25.66 -9.59
N LEU A 282 -20.82 25.25 -10.31
CA LEU A 282 -20.90 24.85 -11.72
C LEU A 282 -21.29 23.37 -11.85
N PRO A 283 -21.97 22.97 -12.95
CA PRO A 283 -22.29 21.57 -13.20
C PRO A 283 -21.00 20.76 -13.44
N TRP A 284 -20.93 19.59 -12.83
CA TRP A 284 -19.91 18.58 -13.15
C TRP A 284 -20.02 18.12 -14.61
N PRO A 285 -18.91 17.95 -15.37
CA PRO A 285 -17.50 18.21 -15.02
C PRO A 285 -17.09 19.67 -15.30
N ARG A 286 -16.25 20.24 -14.42
CA ARG A 286 -15.87 21.67 -14.40
C ARG A 286 -14.44 21.88 -14.84
N THR A 287 -13.53 21.04 -14.35
CA THR A 287 -12.10 21.17 -14.64
C THR A 287 -11.69 20.29 -15.82
N THR A 288 -10.47 20.46 -16.34
CA THR A 288 -9.96 19.55 -17.38
C THR A 288 -9.72 18.16 -16.81
N THR A 289 -9.33 18.07 -15.53
CA THR A 289 -9.10 16.80 -14.83
C THR A 289 -10.41 16.02 -14.71
N GLU A 290 -11.49 16.68 -14.30
CA GLU A 290 -12.83 16.06 -14.19
C GLU A 290 -13.39 15.64 -15.56
N ARG A 291 -13.11 16.42 -16.61
CA ARG A 291 -13.48 16.07 -17.99
C ARG A 291 -12.76 14.80 -18.45
N LEU A 292 -11.44 14.74 -18.30
CA LEU A 292 -10.66 13.55 -18.64
C LEU A 292 -11.13 12.32 -17.84
N LEU A 293 -11.46 12.51 -16.55
CA LEU A 293 -11.97 11.47 -15.68
C LEU A 293 -13.32 10.92 -16.19
N THR A 294 -14.22 11.81 -16.63
CA THR A 294 -15.54 11.44 -17.17
C THR A 294 -15.44 10.82 -18.57
N GLU A 295 -14.47 11.27 -19.38
CA GLU A 295 -14.20 10.70 -20.72
C GLU A 295 -13.63 9.27 -20.65
N MET A 296 -12.85 8.96 -19.61
CA MET A 296 -12.19 7.65 -19.47
C MET A 296 -12.97 6.62 -18.64
N PHE A 297 -13.89 7.05 -17.76
CA PHE A 297 -14.54 6.17 -16.80
C PHE A 297 -16.03 6.47 -16.59
N ASP A 298 -16.85 5.43 -16.76
CA ASP A 298 -18.32 5.54 -16.73
C ASP A 298 -18.95 5.42 -15.33
N SER A 299 -18.18 5.11 -14.29
CA SER A 299 -18.72 4.87 -12.94
C SER A 299 -17.93 5.58 -11.86
N ALA A 300 -18.62 6.06 -10.82
CA ALA A 300 -18.03 6.75 -9.69
C ALA A 300 -16.93 5.94 -8.99
N ALA A 301 -17.11 4.61 -8.85
CA ALA A 301 -16.09 3.73 -8.28
C ALA A 301 -14.83 3.66 -9.15
N ALA A 302 -14.97 3.55 -10.48
CA ALA A 302 -13.85 3.58 -11.41
C ALA A 302 -13.12 4.92 -11.42
N GLN A 303 -13.88 6.02 -11.40
CA GLN A 303 -13.36 7.38 -11.30
C GLN A 303 -12.57 7.58 -9.99
N PHE A 304 -13.11 7.11 -8.86
CA PHE A 304 -12.44 7.20 -7.57
C PHE A 304 -11.16 6.34 -7.51
N LEU A 305 -11.18 5.14 -8.09
CA LEU A 305 -10.00 4.30 -8.22
C LEU A 305 -8.90 4.99 -9.06
N ALA A 306 -9.28 5.63 -10.16
CA ALA A 306 -8.35 6.37 -11.01
C ALA A 306 -7.72 7.57 -10.28
N ILE A 307 -8.52 8.31 -9.50
CA ILE A 307 -8.03 9.39 -8.62
C ILE A 307 -7.03 8.86 -7.60
N LEU A 308 -7.39 7.79 -6.88
CA LEU A 308 -6.53 7.17 -5.89
C LEU A 308 -5.19 6.74 -6.47
N GLU A 309 -5.24 6.14 -7.65
CA GLU A 309 -4.04 5.60 -8.29
C GLU A 309 -3.15 6.71 -8.87
N ALA A 310 -3.74 7.79 -9.39
CA ALA A 310 -3.03 8.99 -9.81
C ALA A 310 -2.30 9.69 -8.64
N LEU A 311 -2.96 9.77 -7.48
CA LEU A 311 -2.39 10.37 -6.26
C LEU A 311 -1.43 9.43 -5.52
N SER A 312 -1.40 8.14 -5.85
CA SER A 312 -0.57 7.14 -5.17
C SER A 312 0.88 7.20 -5.64
N ASP A 313 1.75 7.65 -4.74
CA ASP A 313 3.20 7.71 -4.91
C ASP A 313 3.89 6.84 -3.84
N SER A 314 4.57 5.77 -4.27
CA SER A 314 5.25 4.82 -3.38
C SER A 314 6.45 5.42 -2.66
N SER A 315 6.93 6.60 -3.08
CA SER A 315 8.01 7.32 -2.40
C SER A 315 7.53 8.20 -1.24
N ARG A 316 6.21 8.39 -1.06
CA ARG A 316 5.64 9.26 -0.04
C ARG A 316 5.20 8.47 1.20
N ARG A 317 5.80 8.79 2.35
CA ARG A 317 5.37 8.30 3.67
C ARG A 317 4.32 9.22 4.27
N VAL A 318 3.39 8.65 5.05
CA VAL A 318 2.19 9.36 5.55
C VAL A 318 2.52 10.54 6.48
N LEU A 319 3.51 10.38 7.38
CA LEU A 319 3.82 11.37 8.41
C LEU A 319 5.13 12.14 8.16
N HIS A 320 5.85 11.85 7.07
CA HIS A 320 7.02 12.63 6.67
C HIS A 320 6.63 13.72 5.67
N PRO A 321 7.16 14.95 5.80
CA PRO A 321 7.11 15.93 4.73
C PRO A 321 7.80 15.32 3.51
N ALA A 322 7.02 15.04 2.46
CA ALA A 322 7.57 14.53 1.22
C ALA A 322 8.61 15.54 0.66
N PRO A 323 9.58 15.10 -0.17
CA PRO A 323 10.29 16.03 -1.03
C PRO A 323 9.25 16.92 -1.75
N PRO A 324 9.53 18.22 -1.92
CA PRO A 324 8.57 19.15 -2.47
C PRO A 324 7.97 18.54 -3.74
N VAL A 325 6.64 18.52 -3.81
CA VAL A 325 5.92 18.28 -5.07
C VAL A 325 6.63 19.10 -6.15
N PRO A 326 6.81 18.57 -7.38
CA PRO A 326 7.54 19.29 -8.41
C PRO A 326 7.09 20.76 -8.44
N ASP A 327 8.02 21.71 -8.43
CA ASP A 327 7.76 23.17 -8.37
C ASP A 327 6.87 23.71 -9.52
N GLU A 328 6.42 22.83 -10.40
CA GLU A 328 5.42 23.08 -11.44
C GLU A 328 4.04 23.33 -10.81
N VAL A 329 3.62 24.60 -10.80
CA VAL A 329 2.30 25.05 -10.33
C VAL A 329 1.17 24.26 -11.00
N GLU A 330 1.34 23.87 -12.27
CA GLU A 330 0.37 23.07 -13.00
C GLU A 330 0.11 21.69 -12.38
N ILE A 331 1.13 21.06 -11.77
CA ILE A 331 1.00 19.75 -11.12
C ILE A 331 0.24 19.90 -9.80
N HIS A 332 0.51 20.96 -9.04
CA HIS A 332 -0.24 21.29 -7.83
C HIS A 332 -1.73 21.50 -8.11
N ASP A 333 -2.06 22.25 -9.17
CA ASP A 333 -3.46 22.44 -9.57
C ASP A 333 -4.14 21.09 -9.86
N VAL A 334 -3.47 20.17 -10.57
CA VAL A 334 -4.03 18.83 -10.85
C VAL A 334 -4.25 18.04 -9.57
N ILE A 335 -3.31 18.09 -8.61
CA ILE A 335 -3.45 17.41 -7.32
C ILE A 335 -4.68 17.92 -6.57
N SER A 336 -4.83 19.24 -6.43
CA SER A 336 -5.98 19.82 -5.74
C SER A 336 -7.29 19.54 -6.50
N GLU A 337 -7.30 19.59 -7.84
CA GLU A 337 -8.44 19.19 -8.68
C GLU A 337 -8.83 17.70 -8.45
N LEU A 338 -7.86 16.79 -8.34
CA LEU A 338 -8.07 15.36 -8.06
C LEU A 338 -8.66 15.12 -6.67
N PHE A 339 -8.14 15.78 -5.63
CA PHE A 339 -8.69 15.67 -4.28
C PHE A 339 -10.09 16.26 -4.19
N PHE A 340 -10.35 17.38 -4.87
CA PHE A 340 -11.67 17.97 -4.91
C PHE A 340 -12.69 17.03 -5.58
N ALA A 341 -12.33 16.47 -6.74
CA ALA A 341 -13.11 15.43 -7.42
C ALA A 341 -13.38 14.21 -6.53
N GLY A 342 -12.34 13.73 -5.83
CA GLY A 342 -12.45 12.57 -4.94
C GLY A 342 -13.40 12.82 -3.77
N LEU A 343 -13.34 14.00 -3.15
CA LEU A 343 -14.22 14.38 -2.05
C LEU A 343 -15.68 14.45 -2.50
N GLU A 344 -15.96 14.97 -3.69
CA GLU A 344 -17.33 15.04 -4.18
C GLU A 344 -17.93 13.68 -4.54
N ILE A 345 -17.11 12.79 -5.10
CA ILE A 345 -17.51 11.39 -5.33
C ILE A 345 -17.79 10.71 -3.98
N LEU A 346 -16.89 10.88 -3.00
CA LEU A 346 -17.02 10.27 -1.67
C LEU A 346 -18.25 10.79 -0.89
N SER A 347 -18.53 12.09 -0.98
CA SER A 347 -19.68 12.73 -0.32
C SER A 347 -21.02 12.54 -1.07
N GLY A 348 -21.00 11.98 -2.28
CA GLY A 348 -22.20 11.78 -3.11
C GLY A 348 -22.82 13.06 -3.66
N ASN A 349 -22.14 14.22 -3.55
CA ASN A 349 -22.69 15.51 -3.95
C ASN A 349 -22.77 15.68 -5.49
N SER A 350 -21.87 15.10 -6.27
CA SER A 350 -21.90 15.17 -7.74
C SER A 350 -23.07 14.39 -8.36
N LEU A 351 -23.69 13.47 -7.61
CA LEU A 351 -24.70 12.52 -8.11
C LEU A 351 -26.15 12.89 -7.78
N LYS A 352 -26.39 14.00 -7.07
CA LYS A 352 -27.76 14.50 -6.74
C LYS A 352 -28.65 14.79 -7.97
N LYS A 353 -28.13 14.69 -9.21
CA LYS A 353 -28.88 14.86 -10.47
C LYS A 353 -29.12 13.55 -11.25
N GLN A 354 -28.57 12.41 -10.85
CA GLN A 354 -28.97 11.10 -11.36
C GLN A 354 -29.83 10.43 -10.30
N LYS A 355 -31.13 10.33 -10.56
CA LYS A 355 -32.08 9.62 -9.69
C LYS A 355 -31.58 8.18 -9.52
N GLU A 356 -31.48 7.73 -8.26
CA GLU A 356 -31.06 6.39 -7.79
C GLU A 356 -29.56 6.18 -7.44
N CYS A 357 -29.01 6.97 -6.50
CA CYS A 357 -27.95 6.50 -5.60
C CYS A 357 -27.77 7.46 -4.42
N CYS A 358 -28.80 7.61 -3.59
CA CYS A 358 -28.65 8.24 -2.28
C CYS A 358 -28.55 7.13 -1.23
N ILE A 359 -27.59 7.31 -0.32
CA ILE A 359 -27.40 6.63 0.98
C ILE A 359 -26.26 5.57 0.94
N PHE A 360 -25.09 6.03 1.40
CA PHE A 360 -23.79 5.35 1.53
C PHE A 360 -23.06 4.99 0.21
N VAL A 361 -22.21 5.91 -0.27
CA VAL A 361 -21.25 5.65 -1.37
C VAL A 361 -20.17 4.65 -0.93
N ILE A 362 -19.95 4.50 0.39
CA ILE A 362 -19.08 3.45 0.91
C ILE A 362 -19.90 2.15 1.06
N THR A 363 -19.76 1.24 0.10
CA THR A 363 -20.40 -0.10 0.16
C THR A 363 -19.35 -1.19 0.08
N ALA A 364 -19.61 -2.34 0.71
CA ALA A 364 -18.79 -3.54 0.57
C ALA A 364 -18.97 -4.26 -0.80
N GLY A 365 -19.53 -3.58 -1.81
CA GLY A 365 -20.00 -4.20 -3.07
C GLY A 365 -19.58 -3.47 -4.35
N GLU A 366 -19.83 -4.11 -5.50
CA GLU A 366 -19.28 -3.82 -6.85
C GLU A 366 -19.54 -2.42 -7.44
N LYS A 367 -20.34 -1.55 -6.81
CA LYS A 367 -20.77 -0.26 -7.41
C LYS A 367 -20.40 0.99 -6.60
N GLY A 368 -19.94 0.84 -5.35
CA GLY A 368 -19.54 1.95 -4.48
C GLY A 368 -18.03 2.07 -4.29
N VAL A 369 -17.62 3.13 -3.61
CA VAL A 369 -16.24 3.29 -3.12
C VAL A 369 -16.03 2.30 -1.96
N SER A 370 -14.92 1.56 -1.93
CA SER A 370 -14.67 0.66 -0.79
C SER A 370 -14.18 1.44 0.44
N GLY A 371 -14.41 0.90 1.65
CA GLY A 371 -13.91 1.50 2.88
C GLY A 371 -12.39 1.68 2.88
N ASP A 372 -11.65 0.68 2.40
CA ASP A 372 -10.19 0.75 2.24
C ASP A 372 -9.74 1.87 1.30
N ALA A 373 -10.47 2.04 0.19
CA ALA A 373 -10.21 3.12 -0.77
C ALA A 373 -10.42 4.50 -0.13
N ALA A 374 -11.48 4.67 0.66
CA ALA A 374 -11.76 5.90 1.38
C ALA A 374 -10.71 6.21 2.46
N VAL A 375 -10.28 5.20 3.23
CA VAL A 375 -9.21 5.35 4.23
C VAL A 375 -7.88 5.72 3.55
N LYS A 376 -7.55 5.07 2.43
CA LYS A 376 -6.36 5.41 1.63
C LYS A 376 -6.43 6.85 1.11
N PHE A 377 -7.61 7.30 0.65
CA PHE A 377 -7.82 8.67 0.17
C PHE A 377 -7.54 9.71 1.26
N ILE A 378 -8.03 9.49 2.48
CA ILE A 378 -7.78 10.40 3.62
C ILE A 378 -6.29 10.44 3.96
N LYS A 379 -5.62 9.28 4.00
CA LYS A 379 -4.16 9.21 4.24
C LYS A 379 -3.40 10.01 3.18
N LEU A 380 -3.78 9.90 1.91
CA LEU A 380 -3.18 10.70 0.83
C LEU A 380 -3.45 12.19 1.03
N ALA A 381 -4.67 12.61 1.39
CA ALA A 381 -4.98 14.01 1.64
C ALA A 381 -4.11 14.59 2.77
N PHE A 382 -3.86 13.81 3.83
CA PHE A 382 -2.93 14.17 4.89
C PHE A 382 -1.49 14.35 4.36
N THR A 383 -0.98 13.37 3.60
CA THR A 383 0.38 13.39 3.03
C THR A 383 0.62 14.56 2.08
N TYR A 384 -0.40 14.98 1.34
CA TYR A 384 -0.34 16.13 0.43
C TYR A 384 -0.69 17.47 1.10
N GLU A 385 -0.98 17.48 2.41
CA GLU A 385 -1.41 18.65 3.19
C GLU A 385 -2.68 19.35 2.65
N GLU A 386 -3.59 18.59 2.03
CA GLU A 386 -4.88 19.09 1.52
C GLU A 386 -5.93 19.11 2.64
N TRP A 387 -5.74 20.04 3.59
CA TRP A 387 -6.49 20.08 4.86
C TRP A 387 -8.00 20.23 4.70
N ASP A 388 -8.46 21.09 3.78
CA ASP A 388 -9.90 21.27 3.52
C ASP A 388 -10.57 19.94 3.14
N VAL A 389 -9.84 19.09 2.38
CA VAL A 389 -10.33 17.77 1.94
C VAL A 389 -10.17 16.74 3.04
N PHE A 390 -9.06 16.75 3.77
CA PHE A 390 -8.84 15.87 4.92
C PHE A 390 -9.92 16.05 6.00
N ASP A 391 -10.16 17.29 6.44
CA ASP A 391 -11.11 17.62 7.50
C ASP A 391 -12.54 17.27 7.08
N SER A 392 -12.89 17.50 5.81
CA SER A 392 -14.21 17.13 5.28
C SER A 392 -14.36 15.61 5.18
N ALA A 393 -13.39 14.90 4.61
CA ALA A 393 -13.48 13.47 4.34
C ALA A 393 -13.43 12.62 5.62
N ILE A 394 -12.63 13.03 6.62
CA ILE A 394 -12.41 12.25 7.83
C ILE A 394 -13.70 12.11 8.66
N GLU A 395 -14.51 13.17 8.74
CA GLU A 395 -15.80 13.12 9.43
C GLU A 395 -16.72 12.05 8.82
N PHE A 396 -16.85 12.05 7.49
CA PHE A 396 -17.68 11.07 6.78
C PHE A 396 -17.20 9.63 6.98
N VAL A 397 -15.89 9.39 6.84
CA VAL A 397 -15.33 8.03 6.88
C VAL A 397 -15.30 7.50 8.30
N VAL A 398 -14.94 8.29 9.32
CA VAL A 398 -14.95 7.83 10.71
C VAL A 398 -16.37 7.46 11.15
N ASN A 399 -17.36 8.28 10.82
CA ASN A 399 -18.76 7.97 11.10
C ASN A 399 -19.21 6.67 10.41
N PHE A 400 -18.75 6.42 9.18
CA PHE A 400 -19.00 5.17 8.47
C PHE A 400 -18.35 3.97 9.17
N LEU A 401 -17.06 4.05 9.53
CA LEU A 401 -16.34 2.94 10.15
C LEU A 401 -16.97 2.56 11.49
N GLN A 402 -17.29 3.56 12.32
CA GLN A 402 -17.92 3.34 13.62
C GLN A 402 -19.33 2.74 13.51
N ALA A 403 -20.06 3.05 12.44
CA ALA A 403 -21.41 2.49 12.22
C ALA A 403 -21.40 1.01 11.80
N GLN A 404 -20.27 0.47 11.32
CA GLN A 404 -20.20 -0.92 10.84
C GLN A 404 -19.91 -1.94 11.96
N ASP A 405 -19.39 -1.51 13.12
CA ASP A 405 -19.02 -2.37 14.26
C ASP A 405 -18.18 -3.62 13.90
N ASP A 406 -17.47 -3.57 12.77
CA ASP A 406 -16.67 -4.69 12.26
C ASP A 406 -15.23 -4.62 12.80
N PRO A 407 -14.69 -5.70 13.40
CA PRO A 407 -13.31 -5.72 13.90
C PRO A 407 -12.25 -5.45 12.83
N THR A 408 -12.55 -5.63 11.54
CA THR A 408 -11.64 -5.34 10.42
C THR A 408 -11.31 -3.85 10.31
N TRP A 409 -12.24 -2.95 10.67
CA TRP A 409 -12.07 -1.50 10.57
C TRP A 409 -11.31 -0.87 11.73
N LYS A 410 -11.17 -1.57 12.85
CA LYS A 410 -10.50 -1.05 14.05
C LYS A 410 -9.07 -0.55 13.78
N LYS A 411 -8.34 -1.23 12.89
CA LYS A 411 -7.01 -0.78 12.48
C LYS A 411 -7.09 0.60 11.82
N ALA A 412 -8.00 0.77 10.85
CA ALA A 412 -8.18 2.03 10.14
C ALA A 412 -8.65 3.15 11.07
N GLU A 413 -9.56 2.87 12.00
CA GLU A 413 -10.02 3.83 13.01
C GLU A 413 -8.89 4.34 13.90
N MET A 414 -8.03 3.43 14.40
CA MET A 414 -6.86 3.80 15.20
C MET A 414 -5.92 4.71 14.40
N GLU A 415 -5.65 4.37 13.14
CA GLU A 415 -4.77 5.14 12.27
C GLU A 415 -5.33 6.54 11.97
N LEU A 416 -6.61 6.65 11.61
CA LEU A 416 -7.25 7.93 11.35
C LEU A 416 -7.28 8.81 12.60
N LYS A 417 -7.56 8.24 13.77
CA LYS A 417 -7.51 8.96 15.06
C LYS A 417 -6.11 9.51 15.36
N LEU A 418 -5.06 8.73 15.09
CA LEU A 418 -3.68 9.18 15.23
C LEU A 418 -3.37 10.34 14.28
N LEU A 419 -3.82 10.27 13.02
CA LEU A 419 -3.61 11.35 12.05
C LEU A 419 -4.31 12.65 12.46
N THR A 420 -5.56 12.59 12.94
CA THR A 420 -6.28 13.77 13.46
C THR A 420 -5.53 14.46 14.60
N LEU A 421 -4.94 13.68 15.52
CA LEU A 421 -4.15 14.22 16.64
C LEU A 421 -2.80 14.78 16.17
N MET A 422 -2.19 14.19 15.15
CA MET A 422 -0.90 14.61 14.60
C MET A 422 -1.00 15.91 13.77
N GLN A 423 -2.11 16.15 13.07
CA GLN A 423 -2.33 17.31 12.21
C GLN A 423 -1.97 18.67 12.88
N PRO A 424 -2.57 19.06 14.03
CA PRO A 424 -2.27 20.35 14.66
C PRO A 424 -0.84 20.42 15.22
N LEU A 425 -0.25 19.28 15.58
CA LEU A 425 1.09 19.17 16.17
C LEU A 425 2.21 19.32 15.12
N LEU A 426 1.97 18.86 13.89
CA LEU A 426 2.88 19.01 12.76
C LEU A 426 2.73 20.38 12.08
N PHE A 427 1.50 20.92 12.00
CA PHE A 427 1.19 22.13 11.22
C PHE A 427 0.52 23.26 12.03
N PRO A 428 1.17 23.80 13.08
CA PRO A 428 0.56 24.77 14.00
C PRO A 428 0.25 26.16 13.38
N ARG A 429 0.70 26.46 12.15
CA ARG A 429 0.60 27.81 11.54
C ARG A 429 -0.53 28.00 10.51
N LYS A 430 -1.27 26.95 10.12
CA LYS A 430 -2.24 27.04 9.00
C LYS A 430 -3.73 27.17 9.42
N PHE A 431 -4.08 27.05 10.70
CA PHE A 431 -5.48 27.04 11.17
C PHE A 431 -5.98 28.41 11.66
N LYS A 432 -6.10 29.37 10.74
CA LYS A 432 -6.91 30.57 10.94
C LYS A 432 -7.86 30.77 9.78
N HIS A 433 -8.81 29.86 9.58
CA HIS A 433 -10.12 30.17 9.00
C HIS A 433 -11.10 29.07 9.38
N GLY A 434 -11.65 29.20 10.59
CA GLY A 434 -12.80 28.41 11.01
C GLY A 434 -14.03 28.81 10.21
N PHE A 435 -14.75 27.80 9.73
CA PHE A 435 -16.13 27.90 9.28
C PHE A 435 -16.98 28.56 10.38
N SER A 436 -17.47 29.77 10.14
CA SER A 436 -18.67 30.26 10.80
C SER A 436 -19.85 30.05 9.86
N ILE A 437 -20.60 28.98 10.08
CA ILE A 437 -21.97 28.85 9.59
C ILE A 437 -22.77 29.93 10.32
N SER A 438 -23.17 30.98 9.61
CA SER A 438 -24.17 31.94 10.11
C SER A 438 -25.41 31.79 9.24
N GLU A 439 -26.47 31.25 9.85
CA GLU A 439 -27.82 31.35 9.33
C GLU A 439 -28.29 32.82 9.32
N ASN A 440 -28.87 33.20 8.18
CA ASN A 440 -30.01 34.11 7.98
C ASN A 440 -30.01 35.59 8.47
N ASN A 441 -30.09 36.45 7.43
CA ASN A 441 -31.04 37.57 7.23
C ASN A 441 -30.90 38.88 8.04
N THR A 442 -30.46 39.98 7.40
CA THR A 442 -31.31 41.05 6.80
C THR A 442 -30.57 42.39 6.58
N LYS A 443 -30.81 42.96 5.39
CA LYS A 443 -30.83 44.36 4.88
C LYS A 443 -30.05 45.52 5.55
N GLU A 444 -29.49 46.31 4.62
CA GLU A 444 -29.39 47.79 4.55
C GLU A 444 -28.18 48.56 5.13
N ALA A 445 -27.26 48.88 4.21
CA ALA A 445 -26.91 50.24 3.71
C ALA A 445 -26.23 51.31 4.61
N ARG A 446 -25.12 51.82 4.02
CA ARG A 446 -24.47 53.16 4.11
C ARG A 446 -23.25 53.34 5.04
N MET A 447 -22.17 53.79 4.39
CA MET A 447 -20.94 54.41 4.91
C MET A 447 -21.16 55.94 5.13
N PRO A 448 -20.16 56.75 5.55
CA PRO A 448 -19.38 56.73 6.80
C PRO A 448 -19.30 58.15 7.46
N HIS A 449 -18.79 58.23 8.70
CA HIS A 449 -18.01 59.34 9.32
C HIS A 449 -18.37 59.59 10.79
N GLY A 450 -17.35 59.89 11.61
CA GLY A 450 -17.52 60.58 12.90
C GLY A 450 -16.68 60.02 14.04
N SER A 451 -15.59 60.72 14.36
CA SER A 451 -14.65 60.51 15.45
C SER A 451 -15.23 60.81 16.84
N GLU A 452 -14.93 59.96 17.85
CA GLU A 452 -14.20 60.29 19.09
C GLU A 452 -14.57 59.38 20.29
N LYS A 453 -13.53 58.75 20.85
CA LYS A 453 -13.26 58.45 22.27
C LYS A 453 -14.40 57.91 23.17
N LYS A 454 -14.36 56.59 23.43
CA LYS A 454 -14.06 55.97 24.75
C LYS A 454 -14.45 54.48 24.79
N LYS A 455 -13.65 53.72 25.56
CA LYS A 455 -13.87 52.34 26.07
C LYS A 455 -13.59 51.19 25.11
N THR A 456 -12.32 50.87 24.95
CA THR A 456 -11.83 49.52 24.65
C THR A 456 -12.15 48.60 25.83
N PHE A 457 -13.35 47.98 25.84
CA PHE A 457 -13.52 46.67 26.45
C PHE A 457 -13.00 45.67 25.41
N ARG A 458 -11.67 45.54 25.34
CA ARG A 458 -11.02 44.55 24.49
C ARG A 458 -11.17 43.23 25.24
N SER A 459 -11.95 42.32 24.66
CA SER A 459 -12.04 40.93 25.07
C SER A 459 -10.64 40.37 25.27
N GLU A 460 -10.27 40.21 26.54
CA GLU A 460 -8.99 39.72 27.03
C GLU A 460 -9.12 38.21 27.30
N CYS A 461 -9.67 37.49 26.33
CA CYS A 461 -9.79 36.04 26.35
C CYS A 461 -9.29 35.55 24.99
N CYS A 462 -8.18 34.79 25.01
CA CYS A 462 -7.39 34.32 23.86
C CYS A 462 -6.14 35.14 23.49
N SER A 463 -5.35 35.56 24.49
CA SER A 463 -3.90 35.71 24.33
C SER A 463 -3.17 35.69 25.69
N SER A 464 -3.52 34.76 26.57
CA SER A 464 -2.73 34.47 27.75
C SER A 464 -1.64 33.44 27.38
N SER A 465 -0.44 33.96 27.13
CA SER A 465 0.84 33.36 27.53
C SER A 465 1.00 31.84 27.26
N LEU A 466 1.66 31.50 26.15
CA LEU A 466 2.42 30.25 26.04
C LEU A 466 3.42 30.21 27.22
N LYS A 467 3.10 29.45 28.27
CA LYS A 467 4.03 29.16 29.35
C LYS A 467 5.09 28.19 28.81
N HIS A 468 6.23 28.76 28.42
CA HIS A 468 7.41 28.03 27.94
C HIS A 468 7.84 26.94 28.95
N GLY A 469 7.84 25.66 28.52
CA GLY A 469 8.44 24.52 29.24
C GLY A 469 7.54 23.30 29.55
N GLU A 470 6.22 23.36 29.35
CA GLU A 470 5.30 22.21 29.55
C GLU A 470 5.03 21.45 28.23
N PRO A 471 4.87 20.11 28.24
CA PRO A 471 4.31 19.42 27.09
C PRO A 471 2.89 19.95 26.87
N SER A 472 2.54 20.31 25.63
CA SER A 472 1.17 20.74 25.33
C SER A 472 0.19 19.61 25.72
N HIS A 473 -1.01 19.98 26.15
CA HIS A 473 -2.06 19.00 26.47
C HIS A 473 -2.27 18.02 25.32
N ASP A 474 -2.19 18.51 24.09
CA ASP A 474 -2.28 17.74 22.84
C ASP A 474 -1.17 16.68 22.71
N LEU A 475 0.06 16.95 23.16
CA LEU A 475 1.15 15.95 23.16
C LEU A 475 0.89 14.82 24.15
N ILE A 476 0.30 15.11 25.32
CA ILE A 476 -0.08 14.10 26.31
C ILE A 476 -1.23 13.25 25.78
N ILE A 477 -2.22 13.88 25.14
CA ILE A 477 -3.34 13.17 24.48
C ILE A 477 -2.82 12.24 23.38
N LEU A 478 -1.88 12.70 22.55
CA LEU A 478 -1.25 11.87 21.53
C LEU A 478 -0.52 10.67 22.16
N ALA A 479 0.35 10.91 23.16
CA ALA A 479 1.10 9.84 23.81
C ALA A 479 0.18 8.78 24.44
N THR A 480 -0.82 9.21 25.21
CA THR A 480 -1.80 8.31 25.85
C THR A 480 -2.65 7.55 24.82
N THR A 481 -3.02 8.20 23.71
CA THR A 481 -3.78 7.55 22.63
C THR A 481 -2.93 6.46 21.96
N VAL A 482 -1.67 6.75 21.62
CA VAL A 482 -0.75 5.75 21.05
C VAL A 482 -0.56 4.57 21.99
N PHE A 483 -0.39 4.83 23.27
CA PHE A 483 -0.31 3.78 24.29
C PHE A 483 -1.55 2.90 24.32
N SER A 484 -2.74 3.48 24.20
CA SER A 484 -4.00 2.74 24.16
C SER A 484 -4.14 1.86 22.90
N CYS A 485 -3.59 2.30 21.77
CA CYS A 485 -3.61 1.55 20.51
C CYS A 485 -2.68 0.32 20.54
N VAL A 486 -1.59 0.37 21.30
CA VAL A 486 -0.55 -0.70 21.34
C VAL A 486 -0.70 -1.62 22.56
N SER A 487 -1.31 -1.13 23.64
CA SER A 487 -1.63 -1.94 24.82
C SER A 487 -2.54 -3.11 24.44
N PRO A 488 -2.44 -4.27 25.13
CA PRO A 488 -3.06 -5.50 24.69
C PRO A 488 -4.58 -5.36 24.58
N SER A 489 -5.06 -5.12 23.36
CA SER A 489 -6.45 -5.32 23.00
C SER A 489 -6.70 -6.83 22.88
N LYS A 490 -7.91 -7.30 23.20
CA LYS A 490 -8.31 -8.72 23.07
C LYS A 490 -8.08 -9.31 21.66
N GLN A 491 -7.74 -8.48 20.67
CA GLN A 491 -7.68 -8.83 19.25
C GLN A 491 -6.25 -8.69 18.63
N ASN A 492 -5.22 -8.26 19.39
CA ASN A 492 -3.85 -8.06 18.88
C ASN A 492 -3.77 -7.21 17.58
N ILE A 493 -4.67 -6.23 17.43
CA ILE A 493 -4.67 -5.32 16.29
C ILE A 493 -3.80 -4.11 16.64
N GLN A 494 -2.80 -3.81 15.80
CA GLN A 494 -1.93 -2.65 15.94
C GLN A 494 -2.04 -1.75 14.69
N PRO A 495 -1.82 -0.43 14.83
CA PRO A 495 -1.70 0.48 13.69
C PRO A 495 -0.58 0.06 12.73
N ASP A 496 -0.58 0.61 11.52
CA ASP A 496 0.53 0.45 10.59
C ASP A 496 1.88 0.79 11.26
N LYS A 497 2.88 -0.06 11.04
CA LYS A 497 4.19 0.05 11.69
C LYS A 497 4.86 1.38 11.33
N GLU A 498 4.69 1.86 10.10
CA GLU A 498 5.29 3.13 9.66
C GLU A 498 4.68 4.31 10.41
N ILE A 499 3.34 4.36 10.49
CA ILE A 499 2.62 5.40 11.23
C ILE A 499 3.06 5.38 12.71
N LEU A 500 3.16 4.20 13.31
CA LEU A 500 3.54 4.06 14.72
C LEU A 500 4.99 4.53 14.96
N VAL A 501 5.93 4.15 14.08
CA VAL A 501 7.33 4.62 14.16
C VAL A 501 7.41 6.14 14.03
N ASP A 502 6.71 6.73 13.08
CA ASP A 502 6.75 8.17 12.82
C ASP A 502 6.14 8.97 13.98
N VAL A 503 5.02 8.51 14.57
CA VAL A 503 4.43 9.14 15.76
C VAL A 503 5.37 9.04 16.96
N ILE A 504 5.99 7.88 17.19
CA ILE A 504 6.95 7.71 18.30
C ILE A 504 8.18 8.59 18.10
N MET A 505 8.73 8.63 16.88
CA MET A 505 9.85 9.50 16.55
C MET A 505 9.50 10.96 16.80
N PHE A 506 8.31 11.42 16.40
CA PHE A 506 7.84 12.77 16.67
C PHE A 506 7.75 13.05 18.18
N LEU A 507 7.11 12.17 18.94
CA LEU A 507 7.00 12.27 20.40
C LEU A 507 8.39 12.30 21.07
N TRP A 508 9.32 11.46 20.62
CA TRP A 508 10.69 11.43 21.11
C TRP A 508 11.44 12.75 20.83
N GLN A 509 11.35 13.30 19.62
CA GLN A 509 12.00 14.58 19.31
C GLN A 509 11.45 15.74 20.15
N LYS A 510 10.14 15.78 20.38
CA LYS A 510 9.52 16.78 21.28
C LYS A 510 9.94 16.58 22.72
N CYS A 511 9.95 15.33 23.20
CA CYS A 511 10.37 14.97 24.55
C CYS A 511 11.84 15.34 24.80
N LYS A 512 12.74 14.98 23.87
CA LYS A 512 14.17 15.33 23.91
C LYS A 512 14.39 16.84 23.98
N THR A 513 13.69 17.61 23.15
CA THR A 513 13.76 19.09 23.17
C THR A 513 13.25 19.65 24.50
N GLY A 514 12.12 19.13 25.02
CA GLY A 514 11.56 19.54 26.30
C GLY A 514 12.48 19.26 27.49
N LEU A 515 13.07 18.07 27.53
CA LEU A 515 14.02 17.66 28.58
C LEU A 515 15.32 18.49 28.54
N GLN A 516 15.87 18.76 27.35
CA GLN A 516 17.05 19.61 27.18
C GLN A 516 16.79 21.05 27.66
N GLN A 517 15.62 21.61 27.39
CA GLN A 517 15.27 22.95 27.85
C GLN A 517 15.20 23.06 29.38
N ILE A 518 14.75 22.00 30.06
CA ILE A 518 14.70 21.94 31.54
C ILE A 518 16.11 21.87 32.13
N GLN A 519 17.05 21.16 31.48
CA GLN A 519 18.45 21.09 31.92
C GLN A 519 19.19 22.43 31.75
N MET A 520 18.86 23.22 30.73
CA MET A 520 19.51 24.51 30.47
C MET A 520 18.99 25.66 31.36
N SER A 521 17.78 25.55 31.91
CA SER A 521 17.18 26.56 32.80
C SER A 521 17.65 26.41 34.25
N GLY A 522 18.95 26.60 34.50
CA GLY A 522 19.55 26.52 35.84
C GLY A 522 19.28 27.74 36.73
N SER A 523 18.09 27.85 37.34
CA SER A 523 17.89 28.83 38.45
C SER A 523 17.18 28.22 39.66
N ASP A 524 17.79 28.44 40.84
CA ASP A 524 17.46 27.82 42.13
C ASP A 524 16.10 28.19 42.74
N TYR A 525 15.34 29.12 42.14
CA TYR A 525 14.04 29.58 42.67
C TYR A 525 12.83 28.78 42.14
N LEU A 526 13.06 27.80 41.26
CA LEU A 526 12.01 27.09 40.50
C LEU A 526 11.91 25.57 40.82
N LYS A 527 12.47 25.11 41.95
CA LYS A 527 12.60 23.67 42.29
C LYS A 527 11.28 22.88 42.30
N TYR A 528 10.16 23.47 42.72
CA TYR A 528 8.87 22.74 42.79
C TYR A 528 8.11 22.73 41.46
N ILE A 529 8.08 23.87 40.75
CA ILE A 529 7.41 24.01 39.45
C ILE A 529 8.17 23.20 38.38
N HIS A 530 9.51 23.14 38.44
CA HIS A 530 10.29 22.32 37.51
C HIS A 530 10.12 20.82 37.79
N LYS A 531 9.89 20.41 39.05
CA LYS A 531 9.61 19.01 39.39
C LYS A 531 8.32 18.51 38.74
N TYR A 532 7.22 19.27 38.87
CA TYR A 532 5.94 18.91 38.23
C TYR A 532 6.02 18.87 36.69
N LYS A 533 6.69 19.86 36.09
CA LYS A 533 6.90 19.91 34.63
C LYS A 533 7.79 18.77 34.12
N ALA A 534 8.84 18.42 34.86
CA ALA A 534 9.68 17.27 34.56
C ALA A 534 8.90 15.96 34.64
N TYR A 535 8.02 15.78 35.64
CA TYR A 535 7.19 14.57 35.75
C TYR A 535 6.29 14.34 34.53
N GLN A 536 5.76 15.40 33.91
CA GLN A 536 4.95 15.26 32.69
C GLN A 536 5.78 14.79 31.49
N TRP A 537 6.99 15.33 31.30
CA TRP A 537 7.90 14.87 30.25
C TRP A 537 8.41 13.45 30.50
N VAL A 538 8.70 13.11 31.76
CA VAL A 538 9.06 11.74 32.18
C VAL A 538 7.91 10.77 31.95
N HIS A 539 6.66 11.18 32.18
CA HIS A 539 5.49 10.37 31.88
C HIS A 539 5.35 10.09 30.38
N VAL A 540 5.54 11.11 29.52
CA VAL A 540 5.57 10.94 28.06
C VAL A 540 6.72 10.02 27.65
N LEU A 541 7.92 10.19 28.24
CA LEU A 541 9.08 9.33 27.98
C LEU A 541 8.83 7.87 28.36
N TRP A 542 8.20 7.64 29.52
CA TRP A 542 7.81 6.31 29.97
C TRP A 542 6.80 5.67 29.01
N ILE A 543 5.78 6.43 28.57
CA ILE A 543 4.83 5.96 27.55
C ILE A 543 5.57 5.57 26.26
N ILE A 544 6.49 6.41 25.77
CA ILE A 544 7.28 6.10 24.57
C ILE A 544 8.02 4.77 24.74
N ASN A 545 8.72 4.60 25.86
CA ASN A 545 9.45 3.37 26.17
C ASN A 545 8.52 2.13 26.19
N GLU A 546 7.37 2.22 26.88
CA GLU A 546 6.40 1.14 26.94
C GLU A 546 5.83 0.77 25.56
N VAL A 547 5.52 1.76 24.73
CA VAL A 547 5.02 1.53 23.37
C VAL A 547 6.08 0.83 22.52
N ILE A 548 7.35 1.24 22.61
CA ILE A 548 8.44 0.59 21.87
C ILE A 548 8.59 -0.87 22.32
N GLN A 549 8.53 -1.15 23.62
CA GLN A 549 8.66 -2.52 24.15
C GLN A 549 7.46 -3.42 23.80
N LYS A 550 6.25 -2.86 23.73
CA LYS A 550 5.02 -3.62 23.40
C LYS A 550 4.73 -3.73 21.90
N SER A 551 5.52 -3.08 21.06
CA SER A 551 5.40 -3.13 19.60
C SER A 551 6.64 -3.76 18.97
N SER A 552 6.54 -4.18 17.71
CA SER A 552 7.70 -4.66 16.94
C SER A 552 8.59 -3.50 16.43
N ILE A 553 8.63 -2.36 17.13
CA ILE A 553 9.40 -1.17 16.72
C ILE A 553 10.86 -1.31 17.13
N ALA A 554 11.13 -2.05 18.20
CA ALA A 554 12.48 -2.42 18.61
C ALA A 554 13.29 -3.04 17.44
N ASP A 555 12.62 -3.82 16.58
CA ASP A 555 13.24 -4.49 15.42
C ASP A 555 13.59 -3.52 14.28
N ILE A 556 13.00 -2.32 14.26
CA ILE A 556 13.13 -1.36 13.15
C ILE A 556 14.15 -0.27 13.48
N ASN A 557 14.20 0.21 14.74
CA ASN A 557 15.11 1.28 15.15
C ASN A 557 15.68 1.04 16.54
N VAL A 558 16.65 0.12 16.62
CA VAL A 558 17.38 -0.24 17.85
C VAL A 558 18.07 0.97 18.49
N ILE A 559 18.54 1.91 17.67
CA ILE A 559 19.22 3.13 18.14
C ILE A 559 18.26 4.01 18.94
N MET A 560 17.04 4.25 18.41
CA MET A 560 16.03 5.03 19.10
C MET A 560 15.60 4.37 20.42
N LEU A 561 15.43 3.05 20.44
CA LEU A 561 15.16 2.30 21.68
C LEU A 561 16.29 2.51 22.71
N ALA A 562 17.55 2.38 22.29
CA ALA A 562 18.70 2.56 23.18
C ALA A 562 18.76 3.98 23.74
N GLU A 563 18.57 5.01 22.90
CA GLU A 563 18.53 6.41 23.33
C GLU A 563 17.41 6.69 24.34
N VAL A 564 16.18 6.25 24.04
CA VAL A 564 15.01 6.43 24.90
C VAL A 564 15.22 5.73 26.25
N THR A 565 15.65 4.47 26.21
CA THR A 565 15.85 3.65 27.42
C THR A 565 16.95 4.25 28.29
N LEU A 566 18.09 4.62 27.70
CA LEU A 566 19.21 5.21 28.43
C LEU A 566 18.81 6.55 29.05
N CYS A 567 18.09 7.40 28.31
CA CYS A 567 17.58 8.67 28.83
C CYS A 567 16.62 8.46 30.01
N LEU A 568 15.70 7.49 29.92
CA LEU A 568 14.77 7.17 31.01
C LEU A 568 15.52 6.64 32.24
N THR A 569 16.47 5.71 32.06
CA THR A 569 17.29 5.17 33.14
C THR A 569 18.08 6.27 33.85
N THR A 570 18.76 7.15 33.11
CA THR A 570 19.52 8.26 33.70
C THR A 570 18.64 9.21 34.50
N ILE A 571 17.40 9.49 34.06
CA ILE A 571 16.49 10.33 34.83
C ILE A 571 16.04 9.62 36.11
N LEU A 572 15.74 8.32 36.05
CA LEU A 572 15.33 7.53 37.21
C LEU A 572 16.46 7.39 38.25
N GLU A 573 17.70 7.19 37.81
CA GLU A 573 18.89 7.16 38.68
C GLU A 573 19.08 8.50 39.41
N ASN A 574 19.02 9.62 38.69
CA ASN A 574 19.11 10.95 39.30
C ASN A 574 17.98 11.23 40.31
N VAL A 575 16.78 10.70 40.08
CA VAL A 575 15.65 10.82 41.01
C VAL A 575 15.81 9.90 42.22
N ALA A 576 16.50 8.77 42.10
CA ALA A 576 16.80 7.86 43.21
C ALA A 576 17.95 8.36 44.10
N ASP A 577 18.91 9.07 43.52
CA ASP A 577 20.07 9.67 44.22
C ASP A 577 19.75 11.01 44.91
N SER A 578 18.54 11.55 44.73
CA SER A 578 18.06 12.82 45.33
C SER A 578 16.96 12.62 46.36
#